data_AF-A0A0E4C0K4-F1
#
_entry.id   AF-A0A0E4C0K4-F1
#
_cell.length_a   1.000
_cell.length_b   1.000
_cell.length_c   1.000
_cell.angle_alpha   90.00
_cell.angle_beta   90.00
_cell.angle_gamma   90.00
#
_symmetry.space_group_name_H-M   'P 1'
#
loop_
_entity.id
_entity.type
_entity.pdbx_description
1 polymer ?
#
loop_
_entity_poly.entity_id
_entity_poly.type
_entity_poly.pdbx_seq_one_letter_code
_entity_poly.pdbx_strand_id
1 'polypeptide(L)'
;MFTCISCRVAFETAAEQRNHFSTDWHRYNMKRRVANLPPVPASAFNEKVIERREQNAVRIDPRDLFCAACSKSFSTDNAYKSHLQSKKHREKAASQAQGTSATEGAGPSSSGAALEVPDEVLASEVDDEDESGDEDEIDERLAAARRKIQPSH
;
A
#
# COMPACT_ATOMS: atom_id res chain seq x y z
N MET A 1 14.86 -11.30 35.00
CA MET A 1 13.61 -11.46 34.24
C MET A 1 13.36 -10.16 33.51
N PHE A 2 13.30 -10.19 32.18
CA PHE A 2 13.13 -8.98 31.35
C PHE A 2 11.68 -8.94 30.87
N THR A 3 10.99 -7.83 31.07
CA THR A 3 9.54 -7.75 30.79
C THR A 3 9.18 -6.45 30.10
N CYS A 4 8.13 -6.48 29.28
CA CYS A 4 7.51 -5.28 28.72
C CYS A 4 6.10 -5.14 29.26
N ILE A 5 5.86 -4.12 30.08
CA ILE A 5 4.55 -3.86 30.71
C ILE A 5 3.50 -3.49 29.65
N SER A 6 3.88 -2.69 28.65
CA SER A 6 2.97 -2.27 27.58
C SER A 6 2.46 -3.44 26.75
N CYS A 7 3.25 -4.52 26.61
CA CYS A 7 2.90 -5.69 25.80
C CYS A 7 2.57 -6.94 26.64
N ARG A 8 2.70 -6.87 27.97
CA ARG A 8 2.47 -7.97 28.93
C ARG A 8 3.22 -9.27 28.59
N VAL A 9 4.47 -9.14 28.15
CA VAL A 9 5.34 -10.28 27.84
C VAL A 9 6.65 -10.26 28.62
N ALA A 10 7.19 -11.45 28.83
CA ALA A 10 8.48 -11.69 29.45
C ALA A 10 9.45 -12.29 28.42
N PHE A 11 10.73 -11.97 28.58
CA PHE A 11 11.84 -12.43 27.75
C PHE A 11 12.88 -13.11 28.64
N GLU A 12 13.59 -14.07 28.05
CA GLU A 12 14.66 -14.80 28.72
C GLU A 12 15.92 -13.94 28.82
N THR A 13 16.17 -13.12 27.79
CA THR A 13 17.37 -12.29 27.68
C THR A 13 17.09 -10.80 27.51
N ALA A 14 18.07 -9.97 27.90
CA ALA A 14 18.02 -8.52 27.67
C ALA A 14 18.09 -8.15 26.18
N ALA A 15 18.68 -9.01 25.35
CA ALA A 15 18.80 -8.79 23.92
C ALA A 15 17.43 -8.87 23.23
N GLU A 16 16.64 -9.89 23.58
CA GLU A 16 15.27 -10.05 23.07
C GLU A 16 14.36 -8.89 23.50
N GLN A 17 14.49 -8.43 24.75
CA GLN A 17 13.74 -7.27 25.22
C GLN A 17 14.06 -6.01 24.39
N ARG A 18 15.34 -5.77 24.09
CA ARG A 18 15.75 -4.63 23.24
C ARG A 18 15.24 -4.77 21.82
N ASN A 19 15.34 -5.97 21.22
CA ASN A 19 14.78 -6.25 19.91
C ASN A 19 13.27 -6.03 19.86
N HIS A 20 12.55 -6.41 20.92
CA HIS A 20 11.11 -6.19 21.04
C HIS A 20 10.75 -4.69 20.96
N PHE A 21 11.49 -3.80 21.63
CA PHE A 21 11.20 -2.36 21.61
C PHE A 21 11.27 -1.72 20.21
N SER A 22 12.02 -2.32 19.28
CA SER A 22 12.08 -1.88 17.88
C SER A 22 10.98 -2.47 16.98
N THR A 23 10.19 -3.44 17.46
CA THR A 23 9.15 -4.08 16.65
C THR A 23 7.90 -3.21 16.52
N ASP A 24 7.18 -3.39 15.40
CA ASP A 24 5.90 -2.71 15.17
C ASP A 24 4.83 -3.15 16.17
N TRP A 25 4.87 -4.40 16.61
CA TRP A 25 3.98 -4.89 17.67
C TRP A 25 4.13 -4.09 18.99
N HIS A 26 5.36 -3.75 19.37
CA HIS A 26 5.60 -2.89 20.54
C HIS A 26 5.04 -1.49 20.34
N ARG A 27 5.33 -0.88 19.17
CA ARG A 27 4.88 0.47 18.83
C ARG A 27 3.35 0.56 18.81
N TYR A 28 2.68 -0.43 18.22
CA TYR A 28 1.23 -0.55 18.19
C TYR A 28 0.63 -0.64 19.60
N ASN A 29 1.14 -1.55 20.44
CA ASN A 29 0.68 -1.66 21.83
C ASN A 29 0.98 -0.41 22.67
N MET A 30 2.07 0.31 22.37
CA MET A 30 2.35 1.60 23.01
C MET A 30 1.29 2.63 22.64
N LYS A 31 0.93 2.76 21.35
CA LYS A 31 -0.15 3.66 20.88
C LYS A 31 -1.47 3.36 21.59
N ARG A 32 -1.84 2.07 21.65
CA ARG A 32 -3.04 1.59 22.37
C ARG A 32 -3.00 1.94 23.86
N ARG A 33 -1.86 1.77 24.52
CA ARG A 33 -1.70 2.11 25.94
C ARG A 33 -1.94 3.60 26.19
N VAL A 34 -1.42 4.48 25.33
CA VAL A 34 -1.66 5.94 25.45
C VAL A 34 -3.13 6.28 25.21
N ALA A 35 -3.82 5.54 24.33
CA ALA A 35 -5.27 5.63 24.14
C ALA A 35 -6.11 4.93 25.24
N ASN A 36 -5.48 4.44 26.32
CA ASN A 36 -6.12 3.65 27.39
C ASN A 36 -6.84 2.37 26.91
N LEU A 37 -6.37 1.80 25.79
CA LEU A 37 -6.87 0.54 25.25
C LEU A 37 -6.03 -0.65 25.76
N PRO A 38 -6.63 -1.84 25.91
CA PRO A 38 -5.90 -3.03 26.29
C PRO A 38 -4.89 -3.45 25.21
N PRO A 39 -3.73 -4.03 25.60
CA PRO A 39 -2.74 -4.50 24.65
C PRO A 39 -3.22 -5.74 23.91
N VAL A 40 -2.78 -5.88 22.67
CA VAL A 40 -3.10 -6.99 21.77
C VAL A 40 -1.99 -8.05 21.86
N PRO A 41 -2.35 -9.35 21.99
CA PRO A 41 -1.39 -10.43 22.00
C PRO A 41 -0.71 -10.59 20.63
N ALA A 42 0.50 -11.15 20.62
CA ALA A 42 1.29 -11.31 19.40
C ALA A 42 0.57 -12.12 18.31
N SER A 43 -0.21 -13.15 18.68
CA SER A 43 -0.98 -13.96 17.72
C SER A 43 -2.00 -13.14 16.95
N ALA A 44 -2.82 -12.34 17.65
CA ALA A 44 -3.83 -11.50 17.02
C ALA A 44 -3.20 -10.35 16.20
N PHE A 45 -2.05 -9.82 16.62
CA PHE A 45 -1.32 -8.85 15.81
C PHE A 45 -0.82 -9.47 14.50
N ASN A 46 -0.24 -10.67 14.57
CA ASN A 46 0.24 -11.36 13.37
C ASN A 46 -0.89 -11.71 12.41
N GLU A 47 -2.04 -12.15 12.91
CA GLU A 47 -3.23 -12.42 12.08
C GLU A 47 -3.67 -11.17 11.31
N LYS A 48 -3.74 -10.02 11.99
CA LYS A 48 -4.04 -8.73 11.34
C LYS A 48 -3.00 -8.32 10.31
N VAL A 49 -1.71 -8.56 10.58
CA VAL A 49 -0.63 -8.26 9.61
C VAL A 49 -0.74 -9.15 8.39
N ILE A 50 -1.07 -10.43 8.56
CA ILE A 50 -1.30 -11.37 7.45
C ILE A 50 -2.50 -10.92 6.62
N GLU A 51 -3.64 -10.64 7.26
CA GLU A 51 -4.84 -10.16 6.59
C GLU A 51 -4.57 -8.88 5.79
N ARG A 52 -3.89 -7.89 6.38
CA ARG A 52 -3.52 -6.65 5.68
C ARG A 52 -2.60 -6.93 4.48
N ARG A 53 -1.64 -7.85 4.64
CA ARG A 53 -0.74 -8.23 3.55
C ARG A 53 -1.48 -8.92 2.42
N GLU A 54 -2.46 -9.77 2.73
CA GLU A 54 -3.31 -10.42 1.73
C GLU A 54 -4.20 -9.39 1.01
N GLN A 55 -4.82 -8.46 1.74
CA GLN A 55 -5.58 -7.35 1.15
C GLN A 55 -4.72 -6.50 0.22
N ASN A 56 -3.49 -6.17 0.62
CA ASN A 56 -2.57 -5.39 -0.19
C ASN A 56 -2.07 -6.17 -1.43
N ALA A 57 -1.79 -7.47 -1.28
CA ALA A 57 -1.38 -8.34 -2.39
C ALA A 57 -2.47 -8.53 -3.46
N VAL A 58 -3.74 -8.33 -3.11
CA VAL A 58 -4.88 -8.41 -4.04
C VAL A 58 -5.18 -7.05 -4.70
N ARG A 59 -4.50 -5.96 -4.32
CA ARG A 59 -4.66 -4.67 -5.01
C ARG A 59 -4.10 -4.78 -6.43
N ILE A 60 -4.94 -4.47 -7.40
CA ILE A 60 -4.58 -4.41 -8.81
C ILE A 60 -3.67 -3.18 -9.00
N ASP A 61 -2.47 -3.40 -9.53
CA ASP A 61 -1.55 -2.32 -9.84
C ASP A 61 -2.21 -1.37 -10.86
N PRO A 62 -2.15 -0.04 -10.69
CA PRO A 62 -2.72 0.91 -11.66
C PRO A 62 -2.06 0.82 -13.05
N ARG A 63 -0.92 0.12 -13.15
CA ARG A 63 -0.28 -0.24 -14.42
C ARG A 63 -1.01 -1.36 -15.17
N ASP A 64 -1.68 -2.27 -14.46
CA ASP A 64 -2.50 -3.32 -15.04
C ASP A 64 -3.85 -2.78 -15.57
N LEU A 65 -4.21 -1.56 -15.17
CA LEU A 65 -5.45 -0.87 -15.54
C LEU A 65 -5.23 0.17 -16.65
N PHE A 66 -4.38 -0.17 -17.62
CA PHE A 66 -4.02 0.72 -18.73
C PHE A 66 -4.66 0.27 -20.05
N CYS A 67 -5.21 1.23 -20.80
CA CYS A 67 -5.75 1.00 -22.13
C CYS A 67 -4.76 1.49 -23.20
N ALA A 68 -4.12 0.56 -23.92
CA ALA A 68 -3.16 0.90 -24.99
C ALA A 68 -3.79 1.71 -26.14
N ALA A 69 -5.03 1.40 -26.55
CA ALA A 69 -5.71 2.10 -27.64
C ALA A 69 -6.10 3.56 -27.33
N CYS A 70 -6.18 3.89 -26.05
CA CYS A 70 -6.54 5.23 -25.59
C CYS A 70 -5.41 5.91 -24.82
N SER A 71 -4.29 5.20 -24.62
CA SER A 71 -3.15 5.57 -23.78
C SER A 71 -3.59 6.19 -22.44
N LYS A 72 -4.55 5.55 -21.76
CA LYS A 72 -5.13 6.00 -20.49
C LYS A 72 -4.98 4.94 -19.42
N SER A 73 -4.43 5.32 -18.27
CA SER A 73 -4.46 4.53 -17.04
C SER A 73 -5.70 4.87 -16.22
N PHE A 74 -6.20 3.87 -15.50
CA PHE A 74 -7.37 3.98 -14.65
C PHE A 74 -6.99 3.52 -13.24
N SER A 75 -7.52 4.20 -12.23
CA SER A 75 -7.24 3.90 -10.82
C SER A 75 -8.10 2.76 -10.26
N THR A 76 -9.16 2.37 -10.97
CA THR A 76 -10.07 1.30 -10.55
C THR A 76 -10.44 0.38 -11.71
N ASP A 77 -10.58 -0.90 -11.39
CA ASP A 77 -11.00 -1.95 -12.34
C ASP A 77 -12.37 -1.65 -12.99
N ASN A 78 -13.32 -1.14 -12.20
CA ASN A 78 -14.64 -0.83 -12.73
C ASN A 78 -14.63 0.32 -13.75
N ALA A 79 -13.80 1.35 -13.53
CA ALA A 79 -13.63 2.44 -14.48
C ALA A 79 -12.94 1.97 -15.77
N TYR A 80 -11.94 1.08 -15.66
CA TYR A 80 -11.29 0.47 -16.82
C TYR A 80 -12.27 -0.38 -17.65
N LYS A 81 -13.04 -1.27 -17.00
CA LYS A 81 -14.06 -2.10 -17.68
C LYS A 81 -15.14 -1.25 -18.36
N SER A 82 -15.62 -0.22 -17.69
CA SER A 82 -16.60 0.73 -18.25
C SER A 82 -16.00 1.49 -19.44
N HIS A 83 -14.72 1.85 -19.38
CA HIS A 83 -14.01 2.46 -20.49
C HIS A 83 -13.96 1.54 -21.72
N LEU A 84 -13.59 0.26 -21.55
CA LEU A 84 -13.53 -0.72 -22.65
C LEU A 84 -14.88 -0.89 -23.36
N GLN A 85 -15.98 -0.80 -22.61
CA GLN A 85 -17.35 -0.89 -23.16
C GLN A 85 -17.85 0.42 -23.77
N SER A 86 -17.15 1.53 -23.58
CA SER A 86 -17.58 2.84 -24.08
C SER A 86 -17.49 2.92 -25.61
N LYS A 87 -18.43 3.65 -26.24
CA LYS A 87 -18.43 3.90 -27.69
C LYS A 87 -17.11 4.52 -28.17
N LYS A 88 -16.53 5.43 -27.37
CA LYS A 88 -15.26 6.11 -27.66
C LYS A 88 -14.06 5.16 -27.73
N HIS A 89 -14.00 4.17 -26.83
CA HIS A 89 -12.98 3.13 -26.91
C HIS A 89 -13.17 2.28 -28.16
N ARG A 90 -14.42 1.84 -28.40
CA ARG A 90 -14.78 0.96 -29.52
C ARG A 90 -14.45 1.56 -30.88
N GLU A 91 -14.69 2.86 -31.06
CA GLU A 91 -14.34 3.60 -32.28
C GLU A 91 -12.83 3.70 -32.47
N LYS A 92 -12.08 4.05 -31.42
CA LYS A 92 -10.61 4.15 -31.50
C LYS A 92 -9.93 2.79 -31.71
N ALA A 93 -10.40 1.74 -31.04
CA ALA A 93 -9.89 0.38 -31.20
C ALA A 93 -10.16 -0.15 -32.62
N ALA A 94 -11.34 0.15 -33.19
CA ALA A 94 -11.67 -0.21 -34.57
C ALA A 94 -10.77 0.51 -35.59
N SER A 95 -10.49 1.80 -35.38
CA SER A 95 -9.57 2.57 -36.24
C SER A 95 -8.12 2.08 -36.15
N GLN A 96 -7.70 1.55 -35.00
CA GLN A 96 -6.35 1.01 -34.80
C GLN A 96 -6.16 -0.39 -35.40
N ALA A 97 -7.21 -1.22 -35.40
CA ALA A 97 -7.20 -2.55 -36.02
C ALA A 97 -7.07 -2.51 -37.57
N GLN A 98 -7.42 -1.39 -38.20
CA GLN A 98 -7.30 -1.20 -39.65
C GLN A 98 -5.91 -0.71 -40.10
N GLY A 99 -4.97 -0.49 -39.15
CA GLY A 99 -3.61 -0.01 -39.41
C GLY A 99 -2.49 -1.03 -39.25
N THR A 100 -2.79 -2.30 -38.91
CA THR A 100 -1.76 -3.33 -38.71
C THR A 100 -2.10 -4.60 -39.50
N SER A 101 -1.65 -4.66 -40.75
CA SER A 101 -1.50 -5.89 -41.53
C SER A 101 -0.19 -5.79 -42.30
N ALA A 102 0.62 -6.85 -42.21
CA ALA A 102 2.03 -7.00 -42.61
C ALA A 102 3.02 -6.36 -41.61
N THR A 103 3.91 -7.09 -40.93
CA THR A 103 4.86 -8.04 -41.50
C THR A 103 5.18 -9.23 -40.58
N GLU A 104 5.18 -10.44 -41.15
CA GLU A 104 5.92 -11.59 -40.63
C GLU A 104 7.36 -11.55 -41.15
N GLY A 105 8.33 -11.89 -40.28
CA GLY A 105 9.61 -12.50 -40.65
C GLY A 105 10.80 -11.57 -40.92
N ALA A 106 11.76 -11.53 -39.98
CA ALA A 106 13.21 -11.69 -40.20
C ALA A 106 13.99 -11.33 -38.92
N GLY A 107 14.74 -12.29 -38.38
CA GLY A 107 15.92 -11.95 -37.56
C GLY A 107 16.95 -11.22 -38.42
N PRO A 108 17.82 -10.41 -37.81
CA PRO A 108 19.17 -10.93 -37.57
C PRO A 108 19.76 -10.54 -36.20
N SER A 109 20.63 -11.41 -35.69
CA SER A 109 21.64 -11.08 -34.70
C SER A 109 22.63 -10.06 -35.27
N SER A 110 22.99 -9.03 -34.49
CA SER A 110 24.39 -8.65 -34.26
C SER A 110 24.51 -7.53 -33.23
N SER A 111 25.44 -7.74 -32.30
CA SER A 111 25.97 -6.93 -31.21
C SER A 111 26.13 -5.42 -31.45
N GLY A 112 26.03 -4.63 -30.38
CA GLY A 112 26.58 -3.27 -30.35
C GLY A 112 26.14 -2.40 -29.18
N ALA A 113 26.84 -2.56 -28.05
CA ALA A 113 27.24 -1.55 -27.06
C ALA A 113 26.39 -0.29 -26.74
N ALA A 114 26.26 -0.10 -25.42
CA ALA A 114 26.49 1.14 -24.67
C ALA A 114 25.38 2.21 -24.60
N LEU A 115 24.82 2.33 -23.38
CA LEU A 115 24.32 3.53 -22.66
C LEU A 115 23.24 4.33 -23.41
N GLU A 116 22.20 4.90 -22.82
CA GLU A 116 22.19 5.94 -21.79
C GLU A 116 20.76 5.92 -21.20
N VAL A 117 20.63 5.98 -19.86
CA VAL A 117 19.33 6.13 -19.19
C VAL A 117 19.18 7.62 -18.83
N PRO A 118 18.22 8.36 -19.40
CA PRO A 118 17.84 9.64 -18.85
C PRO A 118 16.95 9.38 -17.63
N ASP A 119 17.57 9.53 -16.47
CA ASP A 119 16.95 9.96 -15.22
C ASP A 119 16.25 11.30 -15.48
N GLU A 120 14.97 11.44 -15.15
CA GLU A 120 14.36 12.63 -14.53
C GLU A 120 12.84 12.45 -14.38
N VAL A 121 12.45 12.39 -13.10
CA VAL A 121 11.26 12.96 -12.45
C VAL A 121 9.84 12.54 -12.89
N LEU A 122 9.20 11.74 -12.04
CA LEU A 122 7.92 12.18 -11.48
C LEU A 122 7.74 11.59 -10.08
N ALA A 123 7.98 12.45 -9.08
CA ALA A 123 7.43 12.28 -7.76
C ALA A 123 5.92 12.09 -7.90
N SER A 124 5.46 10.85 -7.77
CA SER A 124 4.07 10.61 -7.44
C SER A 124 4.03 10.64 -5.93
N GLU A 125 3.50 11.75 -5.43
CA GLU A 125 2.96 11.84 -4.08
C GLU A 125 2.08 10.60 -3.89
N VAL A 126 2.59 9.64 -3.13
CA VAL A 126 1.78 8.58 -2.53
C VAL A 126 0.98 9.28 -1.46
N ASP A 127 -0.15 9.82 -1.88
CA ASP A 127 -1.24 10.14 -0.97
C ASP A 127 -1.78 8.77 -0.52
N ASP A 128 -1.13 8.24 0.52
CA ASP A 128 -1.44 6.99 1.22
C ASP A 128 -2.70 7.24 2.08
N GLU A 129 -3.80 7.61 1.42
CA GLU A 129 -5.12 7.74 2.04
C GLU A 129 -5.82 6.38 2.03
N ASP A 130 -5.27 5.41 2.76
CA ASP A 130 -6.06 4.28 3.27
C ASP A 130 -5.39 3.67 4.51
N GLU A 131 -4.89 4.53 5.39
CA GLU A 131 -4.59 4.15 6.78
C GLU A 131 -5.90 4.19 7.56
N SER A 132 -6.90 3.33 7.29
CA SER A 132 -8.11 3.45 8.11
C SER A 132 -8.95 2.23 8.51
N GLY A 133 -9.11 2.13 9.83
CA GLY A 133 -9.96 1.20 10.56
C GLY A 133 -9.54 1.13 12.03
N ASP A 134 -8.38 0.51 12.29
CA ASP A 134 -7.87 0.31 13.65
C ASP A 134 -6.97 1.45 14.16
N GLU A 135 -6.27 2.13 13.24
CA GLU A 135 -5.31 3.19 13.58
C GLU A 135 -6.03 4.51 13.85
N ASP A 136 -7.11 4.82 13.11
CA ASP A 136 -7.95 5.99 13.39
C ASP A 136 -8.71 5.87 14.68
N GLU A 137 -9.16 4.68 15.10
CA GLU A 137 -9.85 4.56 16.38
C GLU A 137 -8.90 4.90 17.54
N ILE A 138 -7.65 4.44 17.45
CA ILE A 138 -6.62 4.73 18.45
C ILE A 138 -6.27 6.23 18.41
N ASP A 139 -6.13 6.81 17.23
CA ASP A 139 -5.76 8.21 17.05
C ASP A 139 -6.90 9.17 17.38
N GLU A 140 -8.15 8.81 17.10
CA GLU A 140 -9.34 9.55 17.51
C GLU A 140 -9.48 9.55 19.03
N ARG A 141 -9.25 8.40 19.69
CA ARG A 141 -9.24 8.32 21.16
C ARG A 141 -8.11 9.16 21.76
N LEU A 142 -6.93 9.16 21.14
CA LEU A 142 -5.81 10.00 21.55
C LEU A 142 -6.14 11.50 21.37
N ALA A 143 -6.73 11.87 20.24
CA ALA A 143 -7.16 13.23 19.94
C ALA A 143 -8.28 13.69 20.90
N ALA A 144 -9.25 12.83 21.19
CA ALA A 144 -10.32 13.08 22.15
C ALA A 144 -9.78 13.28 23.58
N ALA A 145 -8.80 12.46 23.99
CA ALA A 145 -8.12 12.63 25.27
C ALA A 145 -7.38 13.97 25.36
N ARG A 146 -6.69 14.38 24.29
CA ARG A 146 -6.03 15.69 24.20
C ARG A 146 -7.02 16.86 24.28
N ARG A 147 -8.18 16.75 23.62
CA ARG A 147 -9.26 17.76 23.68
C ARG A 147 -9.86 17.92 25.09
N LYS A 148 -9.92 16.84 25.88
CA LYS A 148 -10.47 16.87 27.25
C LYS A 148 -9.54 17.53 28.29
N ILE A 149 -8.25 17.68 27.97
CA ILE A 149 -7.23 18.26 28.86
C ILE A 149 -7.00 19.75 28.57
N GLN A 150 -7.53 20.28 27.46
CA GLN A 150 -7.46 21.73 27.21
C GLN A 150 -8.31 22.48 28.23
N PRO A 151 -7.73 23.40 29.02
CA PRO A 151 -8.48 24.17 30.00
C PRO A 151 -9.38 25.16 29.25
N SER A 152 -10.66 25.21 29.63
CA SER A 152 -11.55 26.31 29.29
C SER A 152 -10.97 27.59 29.90
N HIS A 153 -10.53 28.52 29.04
CA HIS A 153 -10.20 29.88 29.45
C HIS A 153 -11.30 30.84 29.01
#